data_AF-A0A7X7Q3W6-F1
#
_entry.id   AF-A0A7X7Q3W6-F1
#
_cell.length_a   1.000
_cell.length_b   1.000
_cell.length_c   1.000
_cell.angle_alpha   90.00
_cell.angle_beta   90.00
_cell.angle_gamma   90.00
#
_symmetry.space_group_name_H-M   'P 1'
#
loop_
_entity.id
_entity.type
_entity.pdbx_description
1 polymer ?
#
loop_
_entity_poly.entity_id
_entity_poly.type
_entity_poly.pdbx_seq_one_letter_code
_entity_poly.pdbx_strand_id
1 'polypeptide(L)'
;MRKLILILSLLITLILFGCEDKVSNFPVGTIYDLYEVRALPTGVKEKVNLDYFSNLKIKQVKFISENEEVARINYKEELITLRPGQTTIKAIIYFDKELPKTVVLGKIYVYDINDPRFIPIKNQVELQTLITSNPQGFYYLDNDIDLIEFPWMEPIPYFSGILINPKKHVIRNLTITSEKTVGLFKEINNAYIDGLILENVNITGKQDSIFKDTIYAGGLVGNAYNSLISNITVTGEVTQGIYVGGIAGGLVNSYLINSSFEGKVGKGHFNGGLVGNFTSLDYDGFIQGKIKNTYAIVEITGGYQPEVSRIGGLFGVIDGGLIESSYVVSTMIIGEGELTHPIGHHGNYRFYLKNIYYTYNQSLNYDDYLIGDELTLHYITSEELKSGNILEGLEGFQFTPGDYPRIKNE
;
A
#
# COMPACT_ATOMS: atom_id res chain seq x y z
N MET A 1 -48.91 34.02 7.85
CA MET A 1 -47.47 34.25 7.59
C MET A 1 -46.56 34.27 8.83
N ARG A 2 -47.04 34.49 10.07
CA ARG A 2 -46.18 34.44 11.27
C ARG A 2 -45.99 33.05 11.94
N LYS A 3 -46.83 32.05 11.62
CA LYS A 3 -46.66 30.67 12.14
C LYS A 3 -45.79 29.76 11.27
N LEU A 4 -45.49 30.16 10.02
CA LEU A 4 -44.65 29.37 9.11
C LEU A 4 -43.14 29.67 9.28
N ILE A 5 -42.80 30.83 9.86
CA ILE A 5 -41.40 31.27 10.05
C ILE A 5 -40.79 30.67 11.32
N LEU A 6 -41.59 30.37 12.35
CA LEU A 6 -41.11 29.75 13.60
C LEU A 6 -40.82 28.24 13.46
N ILE A 7 -41.50 27.55 12.53
CA ILE A 7 -41.21 26.13 12.25
C ILE A 7 -39.93 25.99 11.41
N LEU A 8 -39.66 26.96 10.53
CA LEU A 8 -38.43 26.98 9.73
C LEU A 8 -37.18 27.35 10.57
N SER A 9 -37.31 28.21 11.59
CA SER A 9 -36.19 28.53 12.49
C SER A 9 -35.86 27.40 13.47
N LEU A 10 -36.83 26.57 13.85
CA LEU A 10 -36.60 25.38 14.69
C LEU A 10 -36.01 24.21 13.90
N LEU A 11 -36.31 24.11 12.60
CA LEU A 11 -35.73 23.10 11.70
C LEU A 11 -34.27 23.42 11.31
N ILE A 12 -33.90 24.70 11.26
CA ILE A 12 -32.53 25.15 10.93
C ILE A 12 -31.61 25.12 12.16
N THR A 13 -32.15 25.14 13.39
CA THR A 13 -31.36 24.98 14.62
C THR A 13 -31.13 23.53 15.05
N LEU A 14 -31.77 22.55 14.40
CA LEU A 14 -31.54 21.11 14.62
C LEU A 14 -30.54 20.46 13.65
N ILE A 15 -29.89 21.23 12.77
CA ILE A 15 -28.87 20.72 11.82
C ILE A 15 -27.43 21.15 12.22
N LEU A 16 -27.24 21.87 13.33
CA LEU A 16 -25.91 22.31 13.79
C LEU A 16 -25.50 21.84 15.18
N PHE A 17 -26.16 20.82 15.72
CA PHE A 17 -25.54 19.93 16.71
C PHE A 17 -25.21 18.63 16.01
N GLY A 18 -24.24 18.69 15.09
CA GLY A 18 -23.33 17.57 14.97
C GLY A 18 -22.78 17.37 16.37
N CYS A 19 -23.23 16.31 17.04
CA CYS A 19 -22.52 15.79 18.18
C CYS A 19 -21.07 15.69 17.69
N GLU A 20 -20.18 16.52 18.22
CA GLU A 20 -18.81 16.08 18.40
C GLU A 20 -18.96 14.81 19.23
N ASP A 21 -19.16 13.69 18.54
CA ASP A 21 -18.76 12.41 19.09
C ASP A 21 -17.31 12.67 19.43
N LYS A 22 -17.07 12.86 20.73
CA LYS A 22 -15.75 12.71 21.31
C LYS A 22 -15.27 11.42 20.69
N VAL A 23 -14.40 11.53 19.69
CA VAL A 23 -13.57 10.44 19.22
C VAL A 23 -12.86 10.07 20.50
N SER A 24 -13.38 9.04 21.16
CA SER A 24 -12.73 8.45 22.30
C SER A 24 -11.38 8.10 21.75
N ASN A 25 -10.34 8.79 22.22
CA ASN A 25 -8.96 8.44 21.92
C ASN A 25 -8.85 6.96 22.26
N PHE A 26 -8.88 6.11 21.24
CA PHE A 26 -8.68 4.69 21.42
C PHE A 26 -7.18 4.56 21.65
N PRO A 27 -6.76 4.19 22.87
CA PRO A 27 -5.36 3.96 23.14
C PRO A 27 -4.90 2.87 22.16
N VAL A 28 -3.73 3.10 21.57
CA VAL A 28 -3.01 2.20 20.66
C VAL A 28 -3.34 0.74 20.97
N GLY A 29 -4.12 0.07 20.09
CA GLY A 29 -4.34 -1.38 20.18
C GLY A 29 -5.70 -2.01 19.81
N THR A 30 -6.77 -1.31 19.39
CA THR A 30 -8.06 -2.03 19.13
C THR A 30 -8.90 -1.62 17.91
N ILE A 31 -8.70 -0.47 17.27
CA ILE A 31 -9.46 -0.11 16.04
C ILE A 31 -8.71 -0.39 14.73
N TYR A 32 -7.37 -0.41 14.77
CA TYR A 32 -6.51 -0.60 13.58
C TYR A 32 -6.46 -2.04 13.09
N ASP A 33 -6.68 -2.99 13.99
CA ASP A 33 -6.62 -4.41 13.69
C ASP A 33 -7.97 -4.98 13.24
N LEU A 34 -9.04 -4.17 13.24
CA LEU A 34 -10.38 -4.66 12.91
C LEU A 34 -10.57 -4.84 11.40
N TYR A 35 -10.03 -3.94 10.58
CA TYR A 35 -10.12 -4.02 9.12
C TYR A 35 -8.90 -4.76 8.56
N GLU A 36 -9.09 -6.03 8.20
CA GLU A 36 -8.01 -6.87 7.66
C GLU A 36 -8.15 -7.05 6.15
N VAL A 37 -7.06 -6.80 5.41
CA VAL A 37 -6.96 -7.26 4.01
C VAL A 37 -6.07 -8.48 3.97
N ARG A 38 -6.64 -9.63 3.59
CA ARG A 38 -5.96 -10.93 3.58
C ARG A 38 -6.08 -11.60 2.23
N ALA A 39 -5.03 -12.33 1.85
CA ALA A 39 -5.05 -13.27 0.75
C ALA A 39 -4.90 -14.69 1.31
N LEU A 40 -5.82 -15.58 0.94
CA LEU A 40 -5.90 -16.94 1.48
C LEU A 40 -6.08 -17.96 0.34
N PRO A 41 -5.46 -19.15 0.40
CA PRO A 41 -5.76 -20.20 -0.55
C PRO A 41 -7.21 -20.71 -0.38
N THR A 42 -7.72 -21.39 -1.39
CA THR A 42 -9.03 -22.05 -1.32
C THR A 42 -9.02 -23.20 -0.30
N GLY A 43 -10.13 -23.38 0.43
CA GLY A 43 -10.28 -24.43 1.43
C GLY A 43 -9.78 -24.08 2.83
N VAL A 44 -9.30 -22.85 3.05
CA VAL A 44 -8.94 -22.34 4.37
C VAL A 44 -10.19 -22.27 5.25
N LYS A 45 -10.00 -22.63 6.51
CA LYS A 45 -11.02 -22.60 7.54
C LYS A 45 -10.44 -22.07 8.85
N GLU A 46 -10.83 -20.86 9.24
CA GLU A 46 -10.25 -20.16 10.39
C GLU A 46 -11.32 -19.52 11.25
N LYS A 47 -11.09 -19.45 12.56
CA LYS A 47 -11.97 -18.71 13.47
C LYS A 47 -11.83 -17.21 13.24
N VAL A 48 -12.97 -16.53 13.16
CA VAL A 48 -12.99 -15.06 13.13
C VAL A 48 -12.62 -14.54 14.50
N ASN A 49 -11.69 -13.58 14.55
CA ASN A 49 -11.36 -12.90 15.79
C ASN A 49 -12.51 -11.96 16.18
N LEU A 50 -13.18 -12.25 17.30
CA LEU A 50 -14.27 -11.43 17.84
C LEU A 50 -13.86 -10.67 19.10
N ASP A 51 -12.59 -10.74 19.49
CA ASP A 51 -12.09 -10.08 20.69
C ASP A 51 -12.21 -8.56 20.58
N TYR A 52 -12.26 -8.01 19.37
CA TYR A 52 -12.59 -6.60 19.11
C TYR A 52 -13.90 -6.14 19.73
N PHE A 53 -14.85 -7.06 19.89
CA PHE A 53 -16.18 -6.78 20.46
C PHE A 53 -16.30 -7.20 21.93
N SER A 54 -15.26 -7.77 22.53
CA SER A 54 -15.29 -8.33 23.89
C SER A 54 -15.69 -7.33 24.98
N ASN A 55 -15.33 -6.07 24.80
CA ASN A 55 -15.66 -4.98 25.73
C ASN A 55 -17.04 -4.34 25.49
N LEU A 56 -17.76 -4.79 24.46
CA LEU A 56 -19.07 -4.26 24.09
C LEU A 56 -20.20 -5.15 24.64
N LYS A 57 -21.29 -4.53 25.08
CA LYS A 57 -22.51 -5.25 25.48
C LYS A 57 -23.30 -5.67 24.25
N ILE A 58 -22.84 -6.74 23.60
CA ILE A 58 -23.43 -7.28 22.37
C ILE A 58 -24.40 -8.44 22.68
N LYS A 59 -25.54 -8.45 21.99
CA LYS A 59 -26.54 -9.52 22.05
C LYS A 59 -26.24 -10.61 21.02
N GLN A 60 -25.84 -10.19 19.82
CA GLN A 60 -25.58 -11.08 18.68
C GLN A 60 -24.69 -10.37 17.67
N VAL A 61 -23.83 -11.14 16.99
CA VAL A 61 -23.17 -10.72 15.75
C VAL A 61 -23.69 -11.59 14.60
N LYS A 62 -23.97 -10.97 13.46
CA LYS A 62 -24.23 -11.67 12.19
C LYS A 62 -23.23 -11.23 11.16
N PHE A 63 -22.78 -12.15 10.33
CA PHE A 63 -21.82 -11.84 9.28
C PHE A 63 -22.49 -11.81 7.91
N ILE A 64 -22.01 -10.93 7.05
CA ILE A 64 -22.38 -10.83 5.65
C ILE A 64 -21.09 -10.89 4.85
N SER A 65 -21.07 -11.74 3.81
CA SER A 65 -20.03 -11.70 2.79
C SER A 65 -20.65 -11.14 1.53
N GLU A 66 -20.03 -10.11 0.94
CA GLU A 66 -20.56 -9.49 -0.29
C GLU A 66 -20.59 -10.47 -1.46
N ASN A 67 -19.67 -11.44 -1.47
CA ASN A 67 -19.65 -12.55 -2.41
C ASN A 67 -19.47 -13.88 -1.65
N GLU A 68 -20.59 -14.46 -1.20
CA GLU A 68 -20.60 -15.73 -0.45
C GLU A 68 -20.09 -16.92 -1.26
N GLU A 69 -19.99 -16.82 -2.58
CA GLU A 69 -19.42 -17.87 -3.41
C GLU A 69 -17.88 -17.89 -3.34
N VAL A 70 -17.24 -16.78 -2.97
CA VAL A 70 -15.78 -16.65 -2.79
C VAL A 70 -15.37 -17.06 -1.38
N ALA A 71 -15.96 -16.45 -0.36
CA ALA A 71 -15.76 -16.82 1.02
C ALA A 71 -16.98 -16.45 1.86
N ARG A 72 -17.20 -17.17 2.97
CA ARG A 72 -18.30 -16.92 3.89
C ARG A 72 -17.92 -17.25 5.33
N ILE A 73 -18.64 -16.64 6.28
CA ILE A 73 -18.56 -17.01 7.69
C ILE A 73 -19.75 -17.91 8.03
N ASN A 74 -19.47 -19.09 8.57
CA ASN A 74 -20.51 -20.04 8.95
C ASN A 74 -21.12 -19.73 10.34
N TYR A 75 -22.11 -20.53 10.76
CA TYR A 75 -22.76 -20.39 12.06
C TYR A 75 -21.85 -20.66 13.28
N LYS A 76 -20.67 -21.22 13.05
CA LYS A 76 -19.62 -21.42 14.07
C LYS A 76 -18.60 -20.29 14.05
N GLU A 77 -18.85 -19.18 13.35
CA GLU A 77 -17.94 -18.03 13.26
C GLU A 77 -16.58 -18.41 12.65
N GLU A 78 -16.62 -19.35 11.71
CA GLU A 78 -15.45 -19.77 10.94
C GLU A 78 -15.53 -19.14 9.55
N LEU A 79 -14.51 -18.37 9.17
CA LEU A 79 -14.26 -17.95 7.78
C LEU A 79 -13.89 -19.19 6.97
N ILE A 80 -14.57 -19.39 5.84
CA ILE A 80 -14.33 -20.48 4.90
C ILE A 80 -14.08 -19.88 3.53
N THR A 81 -12.92 -20.15 2.93
CA THR A 81 -12.61 -19.77 1.54
C THR A 81 -13.04 -20.88 0.58
N LEU A 82 -13.81 -20.53 -0.44
CA LEU A 82 -14.55 -21.49 -1.27
C LEU A 82 -14.02 -21.57 -2.69
N ARG A 83 -13.70 -20.42 -3.31
CA ARG A 83 -13.22 -20.38 -4.68
C ARG A 83 -12.48 -19.07 -4.96
N PRO A 84 -11.57 -19.03 -5.95
CA PRO A 84 -10.92 -17.82 -6.39
C PRO A 84 -11.84 -16.62 -6.64
N GLY A 85 -11.39 -15.45 -6.17
CA GLY A 85 -12.07 -14.16 -6.29
C GLY A 85 -11.80 -13.26 -5.09
N GLN A 86 -12.66 -12.26 -4.90
CA GLN A 86 -12.60 -11.38 -3.73
C GLN A 86 -13.97 -11.18 -3.09
N THR A 87 -13.99 -10.94 -1.78
CA THR A 87 -15.20 -10.55 -1.04
C THR A 87 -14.85 -9.64 0.13
N THR A 88 -15.73 -8.70 0.44
CA THR A 88 -15.68 -7.96 1.70
C THR A 88 -16.52 -8.69 2.74
N ILE A 89 -16.00 -8.77 3.96
CA ILE A 89 -16.71 -9.33 5.12
C ILE A 89 -17.21 -8.18 5.99
N LYS A 90 -18.48 -8.25 6.37
CA LYS A 90 -19.15 -7.29 7.25
C LYS A 90 -19.74 -8.01 8.46
N ALA A 91 -19.73 -7.33 9.60
CA ALA A 91 -20.41 -7.75 10.82
C ALA A 91 -21.57 -6.78 11.13
N ILE A 92 -22.77 -7.33 11.32
CA ILE A 92 -23.90 -6.63 11.91
C ILE A 92 -23.93 -6.97 13.40
N ILE A 93 -23.70 -5.96 14.23
CA ILE A 93 -23.62 -6.07 15.67
C ILE A 93 -24.94 -5.60 16.25
N TYR A 94 -25.64 -6.49 16.96
CA TYR A 94 -26.88 -6.20 17.66
C TYR A 94 -26.60 -5.91 19.13
N PHE A 95 -27.03 -4.75 19.61
CA PHE A 95 -26.92 -4.32 21.00
C PHE A 95 -28.26 -4.49 21.72
N ASP A 96 -28.24 -4.48 23.06
CA ASP A 96 -29.46 -4.70 23.86
C ASP A 96 -30.51 -3.59 23.73
N LYS A 97 -30.07 -2.33 23.60
CA LYS A 97 -30.95 -1.14 23.59
C LYS A 97 -30.60 -0.12 22.50
N GLU A 98 -29.74 -0.49 21.57
CA GLU A 98 -29.30 0.38 20.47
C GLU A 98 -29.64 -0.26 19.12
N LEU A 99 -29.71 0.58 18.08
CA LEU A 99 -29.85 0.09 16.71
C LEU A 99 -28.61 -0.74 16.32
N PRO A 100 -28.79 -1.79 15.48
CA PRO A 100 -27.66 -2.57 15.02
C PRO A 100 -26.66 -1.71 14.24
N LYS A 101 -25.37 -1.92 14.48
CA LYS A 101 -24.29 -1.25 13.74
C LYS A 101 -23.66 -2.22 12.77
N THR A 102 -23.40 -1.77 11.54
CA THR A 102 -22.66 -2.54 10.54
C THR A 102 -21.22 -2.08 10.54
N VAL A 103 -20.29 -3.02 10.65
CA VAL A 103 -18.86 -2.77 10.60
C VAL A 103 -18.25 -3.61 9.50
N VAL A 104 -17.33 -3.02 8.73
CA VAL A 104 -16.57 -3.76 7.72
C VAL A 104 -15.38 -4.41 8.41
N LEU A 105 -15.31 -5.74 8.40
CA LEU A 105 -14.20 -6.50 9.01
C LEU A 105 -12.99 -6.59 8.09
N GLY A 106 -13.18 -6.37 6.80
CA GLY A 106 -12.07 -6.40 5.86
C GLY A 106 -12.37 -7.05 4.54
N LYS A 107 -11.34 -7.18 3.72
CA LYS A 107 -11.40 -7.75 2.36
C LYS A 107 -10.59 -9.03 2.30
N ILE A 108 -11.18 -10.07 1.72
CA ILE A 108 -10.54 -11.36 1.51
C ILE A 108 -10.36 -11.58 0.01
N TYR A 109 -9.11 -11.81 -0.39
CA TYR A 109 -8.74 -12.38 -1.69
C TYR A 109 -8.57 -13.89 -1.52
N VAL A 110 -9.18 -14.66 -2.40
CA VAL A 110 -9.03 -16.11 -2.44
C VAL A 110 -8.30 -16.49 -3.72
N TYR A 111 -7.26 -17.30 -3.61
CA TYR A 111 -6.48 -17.79 -4.75
C TYR A 111 -6.36 -19.32 -4.75
N ASP A 112 -6.13 -19.91 -5.93
CA ASP A 112 -5.83 -21.33 -6.10
C ASP A 112 -5.23 -21.55 -7.49
N ILE A 113 -3.93 -21.80 -7.57
CA ILE A 113 -3.23 -22.04 -8.84
C ILE A 113 -3.73 -23.30 -9.58
N ASN A 114 -4.39 -24.22 -8.88
CA ASN A 114 -4.94 -25.42 -9.49
C ASN A 114 -6.37 -25.22 -10.04
N ASP A 115 -7.00 -24.08 -9.72
CA ASP A 115 -8.31 -23.75 -10.28
C ASP A 115 -8.15 -23.40 -11.77
N PRO A 116 -8.98 -23.96 -12.67
CA PRO A 116 -8.87 -23.74 -14.12
C PRO A 116 -9.07 -22.29 -14.55
N ARG A 117 -9.54 -21.40 -13.67
CA ARG A 117 -9.65 -19.96 -13.93
C ARG A 117 -8.31 -19.23 -13.81
N PHE A 118 -7.29 -19.83 -13.19
CA PHE A 118 -5.94 -19.27 -13.14
C PHE A 118 -5.21 -19.55 -14.46
N ILE A 119 -4.92 -18.50 -15.20
CA ILE A 119 -4.27 -18.58 -16.51
C ILE A 119 -2.76 -18.33 -16.36
N PRO A 120 -1.90 -19.26 -16.82
CA PRO A 120 -0.45 -19.05 -16.81
C PRO A 120 -0.04 -17.96 -17.78
N ILE A 121 0.91 -17.12 -17.37
CA ILE A 121 1.61 -16.15 -18.21
C ILE A 121 3.03 -16.65 -18.44
N LYS A 122 3.41 -16.88 -19.70
CA LYS A 122 4.67 -17.55 -20.06
C LYS A 122 5.68 -16.68 -20.79
N ASN A 123 5.24 -15.54 -21.31
CA ASN A 123 6.06 -14.65 -22.14
C ASN A 123 5.52 -13.21 -22.13
N GLN A 124 6.30 -12.30 -22.71
CA GLN A 124 6.03 -10.87 -22.78
C GLN A 124 4.70 -10.52 -23.48
N VAL A 125 4.33 -11.26 -24.52
CA VAL A 125 3.09 -11.01 -25.28
C VAL A 125 1.88 -11.41 -24.44
N GLU A 126 1.93 -12.58 -23.79
CA GLU A 126 0.89 -13.03 -22.88
C GLU A 126 0.71 -12.08 -21.69
N LEU A 127 1.80 -11.60 -21.09
CA LEU A 127 1.76 -10.62 -20.00
C LEU A 127 0.95 -9.38 -20.39
N GLN A 128 1.23 -8.81 -21.56
CA GLN A 128 0.52 -7.63 -22.04
C GLN A 128 -0.93 -7.96 -22.42
N THR A 129 -1.13 -8.97 -23.27
CA THR A 129 -2.41 -9.19 -23.95
C THR A 129 -3.46 -9.86 -23.06
N LEU A 130 -3.08 -10.84 -22.23
CA LEU A 130 -4.03 -11.54 -21.35
C LEU A 130 -4.61 -10.55 -20.34
N ILE A 131 -3.73 -9.81 -19.66
CA ILE A 131 -4.16 -8.84 -18.66
C ILE A 131 -4.97 -7.70 -19.30
N THR A 132 -4.53 -7.17 -20.44
CA THR A 132 -5.27 -6.10 -21.12
C THR A 132 -6.65 -6.57 -21.62
N SER A 133 -6.76 -7.82 -22.09
CA SER A 133 -8.02 -8.36 -22.61
C SER A 133 -9.02 -8.72 -21.50
N ASN A 134 -8.54 -9.12 -20.33
CA ASN A 134 -9.35 -9.46 -19.18
C ASN A 134 -8.68 -8.97 -17.87
N PRO A 135 -8.83 -7.67 -17.54
CA PRO A 135 -8.17 -7.07 -16.38
C PRO A 135 -8.71 -7.55 -15.03
N GLN A 136 -9.83 -8.28 -15.00
CA GLN A 136 -10.40 -8.91 -13.81
C GLN A 136 -10.02 -10.39 -13.68
N GLY A 137 -9.19 -10.91 -14.59
CA GLY A 137 -8.79 -12.31 -14.63
C GLY A 137 -7.87 -12.73 -13.47
N PHE A 138 -7.65 -14.04 -13.37
CA PHE A 138 -6.75 -14.64 -12.39
C PHE A 138 -5.56 -15.22 -13.14
N TYR A 139 -4.35 -14.81 -12.75
CA TYR A 139 -3.13 -15.08 -13.48
C TYR A 139 -2.01 -15.52 -12.55
N TYR A 140 -1.08 -16.30 -13.10
CA TYR A 140 0.20 -16.55 -12.44
C TYR A 140 1.35 -16.56 -13.43
N LEU A 141 2.54 -16.17 -12.98
CA LEU A 141 3.74 -16.34 -13.78
C LEU A 141 4.13 -17.82 -13.83
N ASP A 142 4.34 -18.34 -15.03
CA ASP A 142 4.74 -19.74 -15.29
C ASP A 142 6.11 -19.84 -16.00
N ASN A 143 6.75 -18.70 -16.21
CA ASN A 143 8.10 -18.61 -16.72
C ASN A 143 8.71 -17.25 -16.37
N ASP A 144 10.04 -17.16 -16.43
CA ASP A 144 10.71 -15.87 -16.47
C ASP A 144 10.34 -15.12 -17.76
N ILE A 145 10.26 -13.79 -17.67
CA ILE A 145 9.89 -12.92 -18.78
C ILE A 145 10.99 -11.89 -18.97
N ASP A 146 11.65 -11.93 -20.13
CA ASP A 146 12.62 -10.91 -20.52
C ASP A 146 11.98 -9.93 -21.51
N LEU A 147 12.00 -8.65 -21.17
CA LEU A 147 11.38 -7.58 -21.94
C LEU A 147 12.36 -6.85 -22.87
N ILE A 148 13.63 -7.28 -22.93
CA ILE A 148 14.66 -6.61 -23.75
C ILE A 148 14.33 -6.58 -25.25
N GLU A 149 13.71 -7.64 -25.78
CA GLU A 149 13.26 -7.73 -27.18
C GLU A 149 11.84 -7.19 -27.38
N PHE A 150 11.24 -6.60 -26.34
CA PHE A 150 9.90 -6.02 -26.36
C PHE A 150 9.94 -4.51 -26.05
N PRO A 151 10.69 -3.70 -26.83
CA PRO A 151 10.90 -2.27 -26.53
C PRO A 151 9.66 -1.40 -26.70
N TRP A 152 8.57 -1.97 -27.25
CA TRP A 152 7.28 -1.31 -27.45
C TRP A 152 6.32 -1.58 -26.28
N MET A 153 6.84 -1.95 -25.11
CA MET A 153 6.01 -2.18 -23.94
C MET A 153 5.36 -0.87 -23.50
N GLU A 154 4.04 -0.81 -23.65
CA GLU A 154 3.23 0.22 -23.03
C GLU A 154 2.82 -0.24 -21.63
N PRO A 155 2.61 0.69 -20.67
CA PRO A 155 2.02 0.35 -19.39
C PRO A 155 0.75 -0.48 -19.57
N ILE A 156 0.58 -1.55 -18.79
CA ILE A 156 -0.69 -2.27 -18.72
C ILE A 156 -1.74 -1.27 -18.19
N PRO A 157 -2.77 -0.92 -18.97
CA PRO A 157 -3.56 0.28 -18.66
C PRO A 157 -4.33 0.22 -17.34
N TYR A 158 -4.81 -0.96 -16.97
CA TYR A 158 -5.64 -1.18 -15.79
C TYR A 158 -5.65 -2.66 -15.39
N PHE A 159 -5.65 -2.94 -14.08
CA PHE A 159 -5.84 -4.28 -13.53
C PHE A 159 -6.67 -4.27 -12.23
N SER A 160 -7.59 -5.23 -12.10
CA SER A 160 -8.45 -5.40 -10.91
C SER A 160 -8.66 -6.86 -10.51
N GLY A 161 -7.84 -7.76 -11.08
CA GLY A 161 -7.87 -9.19 -10.85
C GLY A 161 -6.89 -9.67 -9.79
N ILE A 162 -6.47 -10.93 -9.93
CA ILE A 162 -5.45 -11.58 -9.08
C ILE A 162 -4.26 -11.97 -9.96
N LEU A 163 -3.05 -11.52 -9.62
CA LEU A 163 -1.80 -11.91 -10.28
C LEU A 163 -0.79 -12.35 -9.24
N ILE A 164 -0.40 -13.63 -9.28
CA ILE A 164 0.52 -14.21 -8.29
C ILE A 164 1.76 -14.83 -8.94
N ASN A 165 2.85 -14.97 -8.20
CA ASN A 165 4.08 -15.61 -8.68
C ASN A 165 4.61 -16.65 -7.68
N PRO A 166 3.91 -17.78 -7.51
CA PRO A 166 4.26 -18.78 -6.50
C PRO A 166 5.57 -19.51 -6.82
N LYS A 167 6.04 -19.45 -8.07
CA LYS A 167 7.26 -20.11 -8.55
C LYS A 167 8.48 -19.18 -8.57
N LYS A 168 8.34 -17.93 -8.08
CA LYS A 168 9.42 -16.93 -8.01
C LYS A 168 10.10 -16.66 -9.36
N HIS A 169 9.31 -16.63 -10.43
CA HIS A 169 9.78 -16.20 -11.75
C HIS A 169 10.11 -14.71 -11.78
N VAL A 170 11.01 -14.33 -12.66
CA VAL A 170 11.50 -12.94 -12.77
C VAL A 170 11.02 -12.28 -14.05
N ILE A 171 10.51 -11.05 -13.94
CA ILE A 171 10.30 -10.16 -15.08
C ILE A 171 11.49 -9.20 -15.12
N ARG A 172 12.24 -9.17 -16.22
CA ARG A 172 13.48 -8.37 -16.32
C ARG A 172 13.48 -7.41 -17.50
N ASN A 173 14.32 -6.37 -17.38
CA ASN A 173 14.62 -5.41 -18.44
C ASN A 173 13.39 -4.58 -18.89
N LEU A 174 12.46 -4.33 -17.97
CA LEU A 174 11.31 -3.46 -18.21
C LEU A 174 11.79 -2.03 -18.49
N THR A 175 11.57 -1.50 -19.69
CA THR A 175 11.85 -0.09 -20.00
C THR A 175 10.58 0.58 -20.50
N ILE A 176 10.10 1.61 -19.79
CA ILE A 176 8.95 2.41 -20.23
C ILE A 176 9.25 3.89 -20.02
N THR A 177 9.08 4.68 -21.09
CA THR A 177 9.05 6.14 -21.01
C THR A 177 7.65 6.62 -21.38
N SER A 178 7.01 7.42 -20.54
CA SER A 178 5.62 7.84 -20.74
C SER A 178 5.38 9.27 -20.30
N GLU A 179 4.57 9.98 -21.08
CA GLU A 179 4.10 11.34 -20.77
C GLU A 179 2.98 11.37 -19.72
N LYS A 180 2.56 10.20 -19.23
CA LYS A 180 1.48 10.00 -18.26
C LYS A 180 1.97 9.14 -17.11
N THR A 181 1.10 8.90 -16.13
CA THR A 181 1.28 7.88 -15.09
C THR A 181 1.84 6.57 -15.67
N VAL A 182 2.87 6.02 -15.02
CA VAL A 182 3.74 5.00 -15.59
C VAL A 182 4.23 3.98 -14.55
N GLY A 183 4.33 2.74 -15.01
CA GLY A 183 4.86 1.55 -14.35
C GLY A 183 4.55 0.33 -15.20
N LEU A 184 4.88 -0.90 -14.76
CA LEU A 184 4.39 -2.12 -15.43
C LEU A 184 2.86 -2.04 -15.58
N PHE A 185 2.18 -1.63 -14.50
CA PHE A 185 0.79 -1.21 -14.52
C PHE A 185 0.70 0.31 -14.47
N LYS A 186 -0.15 0.90 -15.31
CA LYS A 186 -0.53 2.31 -15.14
C LYS A 186 -1.38 2.46 -13.88
N GLU A 187 -2.41 1.64 -13.74
CA GLU A 187 -3.35 1.70 -12.62
C GLU A 187 -3.74 0.28 -12.19
N ILE A 188 -3.86 0.08 -10.87
CA ILE A 188 -4.54 -1.09 -10.32
C ILE A 188 -5.63 -0.65 -9.34
N ASN A 189 -6.74 -1.36 -9.30
CA ASN A 189 -7.85 -1.02 -8.40
C ASN A 189 -8.58 -2.27 -7.93
N ASN A 190 -8.71 -2.45 -6.61
CA ASN A 190 -9.24 -3.66 -6.00
C ASN A 190 -8.50 -4.94 -6.45
N ALA A 191 -7.22 -4.84 -6.80
CA ALA A 191 -6.40 -5.95 -7.27
C ALA A 191 -5.65 -6.64 -6.12
N TYR A 192 -5.26 -7.89 -6.37
CA TYR A 192 -4.26 -8.59 -5.55
C TYR A 192 -3.06 -8.97 -6.42
N ILE A 193 -1.90 -8.43 -6.08
CA ILE A 193 -0.63 -8.72 -6.75
C ILE A 193 0.34 -9.29 -5.71
N ASP A 194 0.88 -10.48 -6.00
CA ASP A 194 1.75 -11.20 -5.07
C ASP A 194 3.00 -11.78 -5.72
N GLY A 195 4.14 -11.62 -5.06
CA GLY A 195 5.35 -12.37 -5.37
C GLY A 195 6.10 -11.90 -6.62
N LEU A 196 5.71 -10.79 -7.24
CA LEU A 196 6.37 -10.32 -8.47
C LEU A 196 7.80 -9.85 -8.17
N ILE A 197 8.73 -10.35 -8.97
CA ILE A 197 10.14 -9.96 -8.95
C ILE A 197 10.42 -9.22 -10.25
N LEU A 198 10.70 -7.93 -10.16
CA LEU A 198 11.06 -7.06 -11.28
C LEU A 198 12.55 -6.71 -11.18
N GLU A 199 13.33 -7.12 -12.17
CA GLU A 199 14.76 -6.85 -12.23
C GLU A 199 15.12 -5.89 -13.37
N ASN A 200 16.06 -4.97 -13.10
CA ASN A 200 16.54 -4.01 -14.09
C ASN A 200 15.39 -3.22 -14.74
N VAL A 201 14.52 -2.67 -13.90
CA VAL A 201 13.45 -1.75 -14.32
C VAL A 201 14.05 -0.39 -14.66
N ASN A 202 13.56 0.22 -15.74
CA ASN A 202 13.89 1.59 -16.13
C ASN A 202 12.59 2.33 -16.51
N ILE A 203 12.03 3.04 -15.56
CA ILE A 203 10.79 3.81 -15.73
C ILE A 203 11.13 5.29 -15.77
N THR A 204 10.67 5.97 -16.82
CA THR A 204 10.79 7.42 -16.95
C THR A 204 9.42 8.03 -17.18
N GLY A 205 8.90 8.77 -16.19
CA GLY A 205 7.73 9.62 -16.36
C GLY A 205 8.08 10.90 -17.12
N LYS A 206 7.18 11.88 -17.10
CA LYS A 206 7.45 13.22 -17.62
C LYS A 206 7.60 14.23 -16.51
N GLN A 207 8.60 15.09 -16.66
CA GLN A 207 8.71 16.34 -15.93
C GLN A 207 7.70 17.36 -16.51
N ASP A 208 6.51 17.48 -15.92
CA ASP A 208 5.55 18.52 -16.34
C ASP A 208 5.76 19.80 -15.53
N SER A 209 6.41 20.78 -16.14
CA SER A 209 6.68 22.09 -15.54
C SER A 209 5.43 22.96 -15.32
N ILE A 210 4.24 22.51 -15.74
CA ILE A 210 2.99 23.28 -15.70
C ILE A 210 1.90 22.60 -14.83
N PHE A 211 2.20 21.48 -14.16
CA PHE A 211 1.25 20.72 -13.32
C PHE A 211 -0.10 20.47 -13.99
N LYS A 212 -0.15 20.29 -15.31
CA LYS A 212 -1.40 20.06 -16.02
C LYS A 212 -1.94 18.67 -15.73
N ASP A 213 -1.02 17.70 -15.61
CA ASP A 213 -1.34 16.32 -15.26
C ASP A 213 -0.52 15.87 -14.06
N THR A 214 -1.18 15.27 -13.06
CA THR A 214 -0.47 14.60 -11.95
C THR A 214 0.07 13.27 -12.44
N ILE A 215 1.39 13.21 -12.64
CA ILE A 215 2.08 12.02 -13.13
C ILE A 215 2.65 11.22 -11.96
N TYR A 216 2.20 9.98 -11.84
CA TYR A 216 2.73 9.02 -10.87
C TYR A 216 3.66 8.03 -11.58
N ALA A 217 4.87 7.85 -11.09
CA ALA A 217 5.86 6.94 -11.65
C ALA A 217 6.27 5.90 -10.59
N GLY A 218 6.08 4.61 -10.91
CA GLY A 218 6.51 3.50 -10.07
C GLY A 218 7.02 2.33 -10.89
N GLY A 219 7.97 1.57 -10.35
CA GLY A 219 8.53 0.40 -11.05
C GLY A 219 7.48 -0.67 -11.35
N LEU A 220 6.64 -0.99 -10.36
CA LEU A 220 5.51 -1.90 -10.52
C LEU A 220 4.27 -1.18 -11.03
N VAL A 221 3.88 -0.09 -10.39
CA VAL A 221 2.59 0.55 -10.64
C VAL A 221 2.66 2.07 -10.59
N GLY A 222 2.03 2.74 -11.54
CA GLY A 222 1.82 4.18 -11.48
C GLY A 222 0.95 4.56 -10.30
N ASN A 223 -0.31 4.10 -10.26
CA ASN A 223 -1.21 4.34 -9.13
C ASN A 223 -2.01 3.10 -8.70
N ALA A 224 -2.19 2.88 -7.40
CA ALA A 224 -2.97 1.76 -6.87
C ALA A 224 -4.07 2.23 -5.93
N TYR A 225 -5.26 1.61 -6.06
CA TYR A 225 -6.43 1.91 -5.24
C TYR A 225 -6.98 0.65 -4.57
N ASN A 226 -7.26 0.68 -3.27
CA ASN A 226 -7.97 -0.40 -2.55
C ASN A 226 -7.41 -1.81 -2.81
N SER A 227 -6.10 -1.91 -3.04
CA SER A 227 -5.43 -3.11 -3.55
C SER A 227 -4.48 -3.70 -2.50
N LEU A 228 -4.27 -5.01 -2.60
CA LEU A 228 -3.25 -5.73 -1.83
C LEU A 228 -2.05 -6.00 -2.72
N ILE A 229 -0.92 -5.39 -2.40
CA ILE A 229 0.36 -5.59 -3.06
C ILE A 229 1.30 -6.24 -2.05
N SER A 230 1.76 -7.46 -2.31
CA SER A 230 2.59 -8.19 -1.35
C SER A 230 3.74 -8.95 -2.01
N ASN A 231 4.80 -9.17 -1.23
CA ASN A 231 5.94 -9.99 -1.65
C ASN A 231 6.58 -9.47 -2.95
N ILE A 232 6.66 -8.15 -3.12
CA ILE A 232 7.19 -7.52 -4.33
C ILE A 232 8.67 -7.22 -4.13
N THR A 233 9.50 -7.58 -5.11
CA THR A 233 10.89 -7.13 -5.18
C THR A 233 11.10 -6.38 -6.48
N VAL A 234 11.57 -5.14 -6.41
CA VAL A 234 11.89 -4.33 -7.59
C VAL A 234 13.34 -3.86 -7.51
N THR A 235 14.09 -4.03 -8.59
CA THR A 235 15.39 -3.38 -8.78
C THR A 235 15.41 -2.54 -10.03
N GLY A 236 16.10 -1.40 -9.99
CA GLY A 236 16.26 -0.55 -11.17
C GLY A 236 16.23 0.95 -10.90
N GLU A 237 15.78 1.71 -11.88
CA GLU A 237 15.71 3.17 -11.87
C GLU A 237 14.30 3.65 -12.21
N VAL A 238 13.76 4.54 -11.37
CA VAL A 238 12.47 5.22 -11.59
C VAL A 238 12.71 6.72 -11.50
N THR A 239 12.51 7.44 -12.60
CA THR A 239 12.76 8.90 -12.64
C THR A 239 11.63 9.67 -13.30
N GLN A 240 11.55 10.96 -12.96
CA GLN A 240 10.62 11.93 -13.51
C GLN A 240 9.14 11.64 -13.22
N GLY A 241 8.37 12.70 -13.02
CA GLY A 241 6.98 12.65 -12.59
C GLY A 241 6.73 13.64 -11.45
N ILE A 242 5.48 13.73 -11.01
CA ILE A 242 5.15 14.49 -9.80
C ILE A 242 5.43 13.63 -8.58
N TYR A 243 4.95 12.38 -8.57
CA TYR A 243 5.16 11.43 -7.49
C TYR A 243 5.95 10.24 -8.02
N VAL A 244 7.13 10.02 -7.47
CA VAL A 244 8.06 8.99 -7.94
C VAL A 244 8.41 8.07 -6.78
N GLY A 245 8.15 6.78 -6.97
CA GLY A 245 8.49 5.74 -6.00
C GLY A 245 9.12 4.53 -6.65
N GLY A 246 10.00 3.83 -5.95
CA GLY A 246 10.66 2.64 -6.49
C GLY A 246 9.68 1.52 -6.89
N ILE A 247 8.63 1.30 -6.09
CA ILE A 247 7.57 0.31 -6.37
C ILE A 247 6.34 0.99 -6.98
N ALA A 248 5.83 2.03 -6.32
CA ALA A 248 4.58 2.67 -6.71
C ALA A 248 4.72 4.19 -6.80
N GLY A 249 4.13 4.81 -7.81
CA GLY A 249 4.02 6.27 -7.83
C GLY A 249 3.03 6.76 -6.77
N GLY A 250 1.86 6.13 -6.71
CA GLY A 250 0.80 6.42 -5.73
C GLY A 250 0.15 5.15 -5.16
N LEU A 251 -0.16 5.19 -3.87
CA LEU A 251 -0.94 4.16 -3.17
C LEU A 251 -2.08 4.85 -2.39
N VAL A 252 -3.32 4.53 -2.73
CA VAL A 252 -4.53 5.06 -2.07
C VAL A 252 -5.30 3.91 -1.43
N ASN A 253 -5.52 3.98 -0.11
CA ASN A 253 -6.22 2.95 0.68
C ASN A 253 -5.74 1.52 0.34
N SER A 254 -4.44 1.38 0.11
CA SER A 254 -3.84 0.14 -0.40
C SER A 254 -2.82 -0.40 0.61
N TYR A 255 -2.54 -1.69 0.47
CA TYR A 255 -1.60 -2.41 1.31
C TYR A 255 -0.32 -2.68 0.51
N LEU A 256 0.84 -2.39 1.10
CA LEU A 256 2.14 -2.82 0.60
C LEU A 256 2.85 -3.59 1.69
N ILE A 257 2.96 -4.91 1.51
CA ILE A 257 3.43 -5.82 2.55
C ILE A 257 4.62 -6.63 2.04
N ASN A 258 5.63 -6.87 2.89
CA ASN A 258 6.75 -7.76 2.57
C ASN A 258 7.40 -7.38 1.24
N SER A 259 7.64 -6.10 1.00
CA SER A 259 8.05 -5.62 -0.32
C SER A 259 9.29 -4.73 -0.25
N SER A 260 10.09 -4.74 -1.31
CA SER A 260 11.36 -4.04 -1.33
C SER A 260 11.73 -3.41 -2.66
N PHE A 261 12.49 -2.32 -2.56
CA PHE A 261 13.12 -1.67 -3.70
C PHE A 261 14.62 -1.50 -3.50
N GLU A 262 15.40 -1.77 -4.54
CA GLU A 262 16.83 -1.46 -4.58
C GLU A 262 17.21 -0.77 -5.88
N GLY A 263 17.79 0.43 -5.79
CA GLY A 263 18.25 1.14 -6.98
C GLY A 263 18.12 2.65 -6.87
N LYS A 264 17.58 3.29 -7.90
CA LYS A 264 17.58 4.75 -8.04
C LYS A 264 16.17 5.31 -8.17
N VAL A 265 15.89 6.37 -7.42
CA VAL A 265 14.67 7.17 -7.54
C VAL A 265 15.05 8.62 -7.70
N GLY A 266 14.38 9.41 -8.55
CA GLY A 266 14.64 10.84 -8.53
C GLY A 266 14.03 11.67 -9.64
N LYS A 267 14.44 12.95 -9.66
CA LYS A 267 14.00 13.96 -10.63
C LYS A 267 12.48 14.18 -10.66
N GLY A 268 11.76 13.73 -9.64
CA GLY A 268 10.35 14.02 -9.44
C GLY A 268 10.13 15.11 -8.39
N HIS A 269 8.93 15.69 -8.34
CA HIS A 269 8.60 16.67 -7.30
C HIS A 269 8.62 16.03 -5.91
N PHE A 270 7.99 14.87 -5.76
CA PHE A 270 7.96 14.09 -4.53
C PHE A 270 8.58 12.72 -4.76
N ASN A 271 9.72 12.46 -4.13
CA ASN A 271 10.48 11.23 -4.32
C ASN A 271 10.48 10.41 -3.04
N GLY A 272 10.05 9.16 -3.12
CA GLY A 272 10.14 8.17 -2.04
C GLY A 272 10.87 6.93 -2.49
N GLY A 273 11.69 6.32 -1.63
CA GLY A 273 12.40 5.09 -1.98
C GLY A 273 11.48 3.94 -2.38
N LEU A 274 10.29 3.85 -1.78
CA LEU A 274 9.26 2.86 -2.13
C LEU A 274 8.08 3.48 -2.90
N VAL A 275 7.54 4.58 -2.38
CA VAL A 275 6.26 5.12 -2.84
C VAL A 275 6.33 6.64 -2.99
N GLY A 276 5.88 7.19 -4.11
CA GLY A 276 5.84 8.65 -4.29
C GLY A 276 4.82 9.33 -3.37
N ASN A 277 3.58 8.85 -3.37
CA ASN A 277 2.48 9.34 -2.53
C ASN A 277 1.72 8.18 -1.90
N PHE A 278 1.70 8.13 -0.57
CA PHE A 278 0.87 7.19 0.18
C PHE A 278 -0.27 7.95 0.85
N THR A 279 -1.50 7.59 0.51
CA THR A 279 -2.71 8.15 1.10
C THR A 279 -3.58 7.04 1.67
N SER A 280 -4.00 7.21 2.91
CA SER A 280 -4.99 6.34 3.54
C SER A 280 -5.99 7.20 4.26
N LEU A 281 -7.20 7.28 3.71
CA LEU A 281 -8.27 8.08 4.30
C LEU A 281 -8.95 7.30 5.42
N ASP A 282 -9.03 7.94 6.58
CA ASP A 282 -9.78 7.45 7.74
C ASP A 282 -11.27 7.73 7.54
N TYR A 283 -11.96 6.90 6.75
CA TYR A 283 -13.42 6.92 6.74
C TYR A 283 -13.94 6.20 8.00
N ASP A 284 -14.71 6.92 8.81
CA ASP A 284 -15.36 6.42 10.03
C ASP A 284 -14.38 5.84 11.10
N GLY A 285 -13.13 6.31 11.11
CA GLY A 285 -12.11 5.89 12.08
C GLY A 285 -11.39 4.57 11.75
N PHE A 286 -11.51 4.06 10.52
CA PHE A 286 -10.79 2.88 10.06
C PHE A 286 -9.70 3.26 9.06
N ILE A 287 -8.45 2.89 9.38
CA ILE A 287 -7.33 2.97 8.44
C ILE A 287 -7.53 1.90 7.35
N GLN A 288 -7.54 2.32 6.09
CA GLN A 288 -7.72 1.43 4.93
C GLN A 288 -6.43 1.17 4.15
N GLY A 289 -5.33 1.85 4.48
CA GLY A 289 -4.02 1.62 3.88
C GLY A 289 -2.96 1.28 4.93
N LYS A 290 -2.12 0.29 4.63
CA LYS A 290 -1.06 -0.18 5.54
C LYS A 290 0.20 -0.55 4.78
N ILE A 291 1.34 -0.09 5.29
CA ILE A 291 2.67 -0.48 4.82
C ILE A 291 3.33 -1.29 5.91
N LYS A 292 3.82 -2.49 5.59
CA LYS A 292 4.36 -3.41 6.60
C LYS A 292 5.51 -4.24 6.06
N ASN A 293 6.55 -4.44 6.87
CA ASN A 293 7.66 -5.34 6.52
C ASN A 293 8.30 -4.95 5.18
N THR A 294 8.56 -3.67 4.98
CA THR A 294 9.10 -3.15 3.73
C THR A 294 10.48 -2.56 3.91
N TYR A 295 11.28 -2.52 2.83
CA TYR A 295 12.53 -1.80 2.88
C TYR A 295 12.97 -1.22 1.55
N ALA A 296 13.75 -0.13 1.61
CA ALA A 296 14.41 0.44 0.45
C ALA A 296 15.92 0.60 0.68
N ILE A 297 16.72 0.21 -0.30
CA ILE A 297 18.15 0.55 -0.39
C ILE A 297 18.32 1.40 -1.66
N VAL A 298 18.40 2.71 -1.49
CA VAL A 298 18.09 3.63 -2.59
C VAL A 298 19.04 4.82 -2.66
N GLU A 299 19.47 5.15 -3.88
CA GLU A 299 20.01 6.47 -4.22
C GLU A 299 18.86 7.37 -4.64
N ILE A 300 18.62 8.46 -3.90
CA ILE A 300 17.54 9.42 -4.22
C ILE A 300 18.14 10.72 -4.73
N THR A 301 17.80 11.09 -5.96
CA THR A 301 18.27 12.33 -6.61
C THR A 301 17.14 13.36 -6.69
N GLY A 302 17.43 14.59 -6.26
CA GLY A 302 16.52 15.74 -6.45
C GLY A 302 16.50 16.25 -7.89
N GLY A 303 16.30 17.56 -8.06
CA GLY A 303 16.37 18.21 -9.38
C GLY A 303 15.06 18.25 -10.15
N TYR A 304 13.91 18.20 -9.46
CA TYR A 304 12.67 18.68 -10.06
C TYR A 304 12.79 20.18 -10.36
N GLN A 305 12.04 20.65 -11.37
CA GLN A 305 12.04 22.04 -11.81
C GLN A 305 10.63 22.39 -12.32
N PRO A 306 10.13 23.62 -12.07
CA PRO A 306 10.83 24.77 -11.45
C PRO A 306 10.81 24.78 -9.91
N GLU A 307 10.08 23.87 -9.28
CA GLU A 307 9.99 23.77 -7.82
C GLU A 307 11.10 22.88 -7.26
N VAL A 308 11.44 23.08 -5.99
CA VAL A 308 12.36 22.17 -5.29
C VAL A 308 11.67 20.84 -5.06
N SER A 309 12.43 19.77 -5.12
CA SER A 309 11.94 18.44 -4.78
C SER A 309 11.75 18.29 -3.27
N ARG A 310 10.83 17.41 -2.93
CA ARG A 310 10.56 16.91 -1.58
C ARG A 310 10.92 15.44 -1.58
N ILE A 311 11.92 15.12 -0.80
CA ILE A 311 12.55 13.81 -0.82
C ILE A 311 12.33 13.15 0.53
N GLY A 312 11.76 11.96 0.55
CA GLY A 312 11.69 11.12 1.73
C GLY A 312 12.32 9.76 1.50
N GLY A 313 12.84 9.16 2.56
CA GLY A 313 13.51 7.85 2.48
C GLY A 313 12.62 6.76 1.92
N LEU A 314 11.43 6.56 2.51
CA LEU A 314 10.48 5.54 2.09
C LEU A 314 9.39 6.13 1.19
N PHE A 315 8.93 7.34 1.48
CA PHE A 315 7.78 7.98 0.85
C PHE A 315 8.11 9.39 0.40
N GLY A 316 7.57 9.85 -0.73
CA GLY A 316 7.62 11.28 -1.08
C GLY A 316 6.69 12.09 -0.16
N VAL A 317 5.42 11.70 -0.12
CA VAL A 317 4.37 12.25 0.77
C VAL A 317 3.60 11.14 1.44
N ILE A 318 3.20 11.38 2.70
CA ILE A 318 2.37 10.50 3.51
C ILE A 318 1.14 11.29 3.97
N ASP A 319 -0.04 10.77 3.66
CA ASP A 319 -1.33 11.37 3.97
C ASP A 319 -2.25 10.32 4.59
N GLY A 320 -2.00 10.01 5.86
CA GLY A 320 -2.72 8.97 6.62
C GLY A 320 -2.05 7.60 6.65
N GLY A 321 -2.68 6.66 7.37
CA GLY A 321 -2.33 5.23 7.33
C GLY A 321 -1.37 4.75 8.43
N LEU A 322 -1.11 3.44 8.42
CA LEU A 322 -0.16 2.77 9.33
C LEU A 322 1.05 2.27 8.56
N ILE A 323 2.25 2.69 8.96
CA ILE A 323 3.52 2.22 8.45
C ILE A 323 4.22 1.51 9.60
N GLU A 324 4.51 0.22 9.44
CA GLU A 324 5.17 -0.56 10.49
C GLU A 324 6.30 -1.45 9.99
N SER A 325 7.23 -1.76 10.89
CA SER A 325 8.24 -2.81 10.70
C SER A 325 9.02 -2.63 9.41
N SER A 326 9.55 -1.45 9.15
CA SER A 326 10.16 -1.12 7.86
C SER A 326 11.45 -0.33 8.00
N TYR A 327 12.34 -0.39 7.01
CA TYR A 327 13.59 0.37 7.06
C TYR A 327 14.02 0.99 5.73
N VAL A 328 14.81 2.04 5.80
CA VAL A 328 15.45 2.66 4.62
C VAL A 328 16.94 2.84 4.82
N VAL A 329 17.70 2.49 3.79
CA VAL A 329 19.10 2.88 3.62
C VAL A 329 19.16 3.79 2.41
N SER A 330 19.46 5.07 2.60
CA SER A 330 19.43 6.04 1.52
C SER A 330 20.74 6.80 1.37
N THR A 331 21.15 6.95 0.11
CA THR A 331 22.14 7.95 -0.31
C THR A 331 21.40 9.05 -1.04
N MET A 332 21.49 10.28 -0.55
CA MET A 332 20.82 11.43 -1.17
C MET A 332 21.80 12.24 -2.03
N ILE A 333 21.37 12.61 -3.24
CA ILE A 333 22.08 13.51 -4.15
C ILE A 333 21.16 14.69 -4.45
N ILE A 334 21.30 15.77 -3.69
CA ILE A 334 20.32 16.88 -3.68
C ILE A 334 20.99 18.22 -3.97
N GLY A 335 20.25 19.09 -4.66
CA GLY A 335 20.63 20.49 -4.87
C GLY A 335 20.36 21.38 -3.65
N GLU A 336 20.73 22.65 -3.77
CA GLU A 336 20.47 23.65 -2.74
C GLU A 336 18.96 23.91 -2.58
N GLY A 337 18.47 23.97 -1.33
CA GLY A 337 17.07 24.26 -1.01
C GLY A 337 16.10 23.07 -1.09
N GLU A 338 16.58 21.88 -1.50
CA GLU A 338 15.81 20.64 -1.50
C GLU A 338 15.37 20.25 -0.07
N LEU A 339 14.12 19.79 0.07
CA LEU A 339 13.56 19.39 1.36
C LEU A 339 13.70 17.88 1.53
N THR A 340 14.27 17.45 2.65
CA THR A 340 14.56 16.03 2.92
C THR A 340 14.01 15.57 4.25
N HIS A 341 13.35 14.42 4.26
CA HIS A 341 12.72 13.85 5.45
C HIS A 341 13.12 12.37 5.59
N PRO A 342 13.32 11.82 6.81
CA PRO A 342 13.79 10.45 6.98
C PRO A 342 12.82 9.39 6.41
N ILE A 343 11.52 9.67 6.47
CA ILE A 343 10.47 8.75 6.03
C ILE A 343 9.73 9.29 4.81
N GLY A 344 8.91 10.34 4.99
CA GLY A 344 8.31 11.13 3.91
C GLY A 344 7.65 12.40 4.44
N HIS A 345 7.34 13.33 3.55
CA HIS A 345 6.75 14.63 3.91
C HIS A 345 5.28 14.46 4.31
N HIS A 346 4.81 15.25 5.26
CA HIS A 346 3.44 15.13 5.77
C HIS A 346 2.42 15.79 4.81
N GLY A 347 1.28 15.12 4.63
CA GLY A 347 0.11 15.61 3.91
C GLY A 347 -0.85 16.43 4.78
N ASN A 348 -2.14 16.06 4.78
CA ASN A 348 -3.19 16.68 5.58
C ASN A 348 -3.68 15.80 6.74
N TYR A 349 -3.54 14.47 6.62
CA TYR A 349 -4.04 13.48 7.55
C TYR A 349 -2.92 12.85 8.39
N ARG A 350 -3.24 12.57 9.65
CA ARG A 350 -2.33 11.94 10.60
C ARG A 350 -1.99 10.53 10.18
N PHE A 351 -0.72 10.16 10.29
CA PHE A 351 -0.25 8.80 10.03
C PHE A 351 0.43 8.22 11.27
N TYR A 352 0.57 6.91 11.29
CA TYR A 352 1.13 6.17 12.42
C TYR A 352 2.37 5.41 11.98
N LEU A 353 3.45 5.57 12.73
CA LEU A 353 4.69 4.84 12.54
C LEU A 353 4.85 3.80 13.67
N LYS A 354 5.41 2.65 13.34
CA LYS A 354 5.78 1.62 14.33
C LYS A 354 7.04 0.87 13.89
N ASN A 355 8.10 0.87 14.71
CA ASN A 355 9.35 0.16 14.46
C ASN A 355 9.95 0.46 13.09
N ILE A 356 10.23 1.75 12.85
CA ILE A 356 10.78 2.25 11.60
C ILE A 356 12.24 2.61 11.78
N TYR A 357 13.12 2.09 10.93
CA TYR A 357 14.55 2.31 11.01
C TYR A 357 15.07 3.06 9.79
N TYR A 358 16.03 3.96 9.97
CA TYR A 358 16.56 4.72 8.84
C TYR A 358 18.06 4.99 8.95
N THR A 359 18.73 5.00 7.80
CA THR A 359 20.14 5.31 7.63
C THR A 359 20.33 6.30 6.48
N TYR A 360 21.06 7.40 6.74
CA TYR A 360 21.43 8.44 5.76
C TYR A 360 22.91 8.76 5.78
N ASN A 361 23.42 9.22 4.65
CA ASN A 361 24.80 9.70 4.47
C ASN A 361 24.98 11.20 4.77
N GLN A 362 23.92 11.95 5.06
CA GLN A 362 23.96 13.39 5.24
C GLN A 362 22.88 13.91 6.19
N SER A 363 23.00 15.18 6.60
CA SER A 363 21.97 15.87 7.38
C SER A 363 20.67 16.03 6.60
N LEU A 364 19.55 15.90 7.31
CA LEU A 364 18.20 16.05 6.77
C LEU A 364 17.71 17.49 6.98
N ASN A 365 16.84 17.96 6.09
CA ASN A 365 16.32 19.33 6.01
C ASN A 365 14.79 19.30 5.93
N TYR A 366 14.12 19.22 7.08
CA TYR A 366 12.67 19.21 7.20
C TYR A 366 12.22 20.05 8.40
N ASP A 367 11.15 20.83 8.21
CA ASP A 367 10.50 21.64 9.25
C ASP A 367 9.13 21.06 9.67
N ASP A 368 8.69 19.97 9.02
CA ASP A 368 7.37 19.37 9.26
C ASP A 368 7.37 18.63 10.61
N TYR A 369 6.41 18.98 11.47
CA TYR A 369 6.12 18.22 12.67
C TYR A 369 5.51 16.87 12.29
N LEU A 370 6.10 15.76 12.74
CA LEU A 370 5.46 14.46 12.66
C LEU A 370 4.18 14.51 13.50
N ILE A 371 3.01 14.47 12.88
CA ILE A 371 1.75 14.28 13.59
C ILE A 371 1.50 12.77 13.69
N GLY A 372 2.27 12.12 14.56
CA GLY A 372 2.21 10.69 14.87
C GLY A 372 2.87 10.42 16.22
N ASP A 373 2.59 9.29 16.86
CA ASP A 373 3.26 8.92 18.11
C ASP A 373 4.73 8.58 17.78
N GLU A 374 5.64 9.54 17.98
CA GLU A 374 7.07 9.48 17.60
C GLU A 374 7.90 8.41 18.34
N LEU A 375 7.27 7.55 19.14
CA LEU A 375 7.95 6.55 19.98
C LEU A 375 8.58 5.37 19.21
N THR A 376 8.66 5.44 17.89
CA THR A 376 8.91 4.26 17.03
C THR A 376 9.78 4.51 15.80
N LEU A 377 10.41 5.69 15.70
CA LEU A 377 11.35 6.03 14.62
C LEU A 377 12.79 6.01 15.13
N HIS A 378 13.63 5.16 14.53
CA HIS A 378 14.97 4.84 15.03
C HIS A 378 16.02 5.15 13.96
N TYR A 379 16.91 6.11 14.26
CA TYR A 379 18.16 6.23 13.52
C TYR A 379 19.04 5.03 13.83
N ILE A 380 19.64 4.45 12.80
CA ILE A 380 20.64 3.39 12.94
C ILE A 380 21.73 3.57 11.89
N THR A 381 22.98 3.32 12.28
CA THR A 381 24.09 3.36 11.31
C THR A 381 24.04 2.16 10.37
N SER A 382 24.67 2.31 9.20
CA SER A 382 24.80 1.20 8.23
C SER A 382 25.52 -0.01 8.83
N GLU A 383 26.50 0.21 9.71
CA GLU A 383 27.26 -0.86 10.37
C GLU A 383 26.41 -1.62 11.40
N GLU A 384 25.66 -0.90 12.23
CA GLU A 384 24.74 -1.50 13.21
C GLU A 384 23.65 -2.32 12.51
N LEU A 385 23.08 -1.79 11.42
CA LEU A 385 22.05 -2.50 10.64
C LEU A 385 22.59 -3.80 10.00
N LYS A 386 23.88 -3.83 9.66
CA LYS A 386 24.59 -5.01 9.11
C LYS A 386 25.20 -5.92 10.18
N SER A 387 25.03 -5.61 11.46
CA SER A 387 25.66 -6.38 12.56
C SER A 387 25.14 -7.82 12.66
N GLY A 388 23.96 -8.10 12.09
CA GLY A 388 23.27 -9.38 12.24
C GLY A 388 22.38 -9.47 13.48
N ASN A 389 22.33 -8.43 14.31
CA ASN A 389 21.44 -8.37 15.48
C ASN A 389 19.99 -8.12 15.04
N ILE A 390 19.06 -8.90 15.57
CA ILE A 390 17.62 -8.70 15.35
C ILE A 390 17.22 -7.39 16.02
N LEU A 391 16.53 -6.53 15.25
CA LEU A 391 15.99 -5.26 15.72
C LEU A 391 14.52 -5.43 16.09
N GLU A 392 14.09 -4.76 17.16
CA GLU A 392 12.70 -4.80 17.63
C GLU A 392 11.75 -4.37 16.51
N GLY A 393 10.73 -5.17 16.27
CA GLY A 393 9.74 -4.93 15.24
C GLY A 393 10.17 -5.30 13.83
N LEU A 394 11.41 -5.75 13.59
CA LEU A 394 11.88 -6.26 12.30
C LEU A 394 12.00 -7.79 12.31
N GLU A 395 11.19 -8.50 13.11
CA GLU A 395 11.22 -9.96 13.20
C GLU A 395 10.81 -10.66 11.89
N GLY A 396 10.15 -9.94 10.97
CA GLY A 396 9.87 -10.39 9.61
C GLY A 396 11.09 -10.43 8.69
N PHE A 397 12.26 -9.97 9.15
CA PHE A 397 13.49 -9.91 8.37
C PHE A 397 14.51 -10.97 8.81
N GLN A 398 15.26 -11.48 7.85
CA GLN A 398 16.44 -12.30 8.02
C GLN A 398 17.66 -11.40 8.15
N PHE A 399 18.38 -11.54 9.27
CA PHE A 399 19.60 -10.80 9.57
C PHE A 399 20.81 -11.71 9.30
N THR A 400 21.65 -11.31 8.36
CA THR A 400 22.91 -11.99 8.04
C THR A 400 24.06 -11.02 8.31
N PRO A 401 25.03 -11.35 9.18
CA PRO A 401 26.15 -10.46 9.47
C PRO A 401 26.88 -10.04 8.20
N GLY A 402 27.08 -8.73 8.01
CA GLY A 402 27.72 -8.13 6.83
C GLY A 402 26.75 -7.68 5.73
N ASP A 403 25.51 -8.15 5.75
CA ASP A 403 24.47 -7.81 4.79
C ASP A 403 23.35 -7.00 5.41
N TYR A 404 22.62 -6.24 4.59
CA TYR A 404 21.39 -5.60 5.06
C TYR A 404 20.28 -6.65 5.29
N PRO A 405 19.41 -6.46 6.29
CA PRO A 405 18.34 -7.40 6.59
C PRO A 405 17.41 -7.59 5.39
N ARG A 406 17.13 -8.84 5.01
CA ARG A 406 16.24 -9.16 3.88
C ARG A 406 14.90 -9.67 4.40
N ILE A 407 13.82 -9.49 3.65
CA ILE A 407 12.53 -10.09 4.02
C ILE A 407 12.70 -11.62 4.06
N LYS A 408 12.19 -12.27 5.12
CA LYS A 408 12.24 -13.73 5.22
C LYS A 408 11.48 -14.35 4.04
N ASN A 409 12.13 -15.27 3.33
CA ASN A 409 11.44 -16.13 2.38
C ASN A 409 10.60 -17.14 3.17
N GLU A 410 9.27 -17.02 3.08
CA GLU A 410 8.35 -18.10 3.51
C GLU A 410 8.25 -19.21 2.45
#